data_AF-A0A372KQD8-F1
#
_entry.id   AF-A0A372KQD8-F1
#
_cell.length_a   1.000
_cell.length_b   1.000
_cell.length_c   1.000
_cell.angle_alpha   90.00
_cell.angle_beta   90.00
_cell.angle_gamma   90.00
#
_symmetry.space_group_name_H-M   'P 1'
#
loop_
_entity.id
_entity.type
_entity.pdbx_description
1 polymer ?
#
loop_
_entity_poly.entity_id
_entity_poly.type
_entity_poly.pdbx_seq_one_letter_code
_entity_poly.pdbx_strand_id
1 'polypeptide(L)'
;MLKKILALFKFQLNITLSNKFFLVYTLFLPAVNLFLALNRRGAVLSNQEKVLFLSPYISYIIVIAMLFGWAGNIISLRENNYLKVFSSLSGSKFYIFAVNLLVNFLLTIVQVNILLILFEFISKSVDLELFILFNVLTVLGVGICFFAFSVFLKLSLNTVTLQAVLTSYLLLSLLSLEYAPDNAVLSGLFHFMNVFSLINEIGLMIGDKLAGTFSLYVPALVWFMVGSYCLKVSSVFSPKDRN
;
A
#
# COMPACT_ATOMS: atom_id res chain seq x y z
N MET A 1 24.88 3.78 -15.26
CA MET A 1 23.45 3.67 -14.88
C MET A 1 23.27 2.86 -13.59
N LEU A 2 23.68 1.59 -13.53
CA LEU A 2 23.46 0.71 -12.37
C LEU A 2 23.97 1.27 -11.04
N LYS A 3 25.20 1.82 -11.00
CA LYS A 3 25.77 2.44 -9.79
C LYS A 3 24.93 3.61 -9.26
N LYS A 4 24.30 4.40 -10.15
CA LYS A 4 23.41 5.51 -9.78
C LYS A 4 22.11 4.99 -9.17
N ILE A 5 21.49 3.98 -9.80
CA ILE A 5 20.27 3.34 -9.30
C ILE A 5 20.53 2.70 -7.93
N LEU A 6 21.66 2.02 -7.75
CA LEU A 6 22.03 1.40 -6.48
C LEU A 6 22.30 2.43 -5.38
N ALA A 7 22.91 3.57 -5.71
CA ALA A 7 23.09 4.67 -4.77
C ALA A 7 21.73 5.28 -4.35
N LEU A 8 20.84 5.53 -5.32
CA LEU A 8 19.47 5.98 -5.03
C LEU A 8 18.70 4.96 -4.19
N PHE A 9 18.87 3.66 -4.47
CA PHE A 9 18.22 2.58 -3.72
C PHE A 9 18.69 2.58 -2.27
N LYS A 10 20.00 2.62 -2.02
CA LYS A 10 20.55 2.70 -0.67
C LYS A 10 20.07 3.95 0.07
N PHE A 11 20.01 5.09 -0.63
CA PHE A 11 19.51 6.33 -0.08
C PHE A 11 18.04 6.23 0.34
N GLN A 12 17.16 5.75 -0.56
CA GLN A 12 15.74 5.58 -0.27
C GLN A 12 15.51 4.56 0.84
N LEU A 13 16.24 3.45 0.83
CA LEU A 13 16.19 2.45 1.89
C LEU A 13 16.55 3.05 3.25
N ASN A 14 17.62 3.84 3.32
CA ASN A 14 18.04 4.51 4.55
C ASN A 14 17.00 5.53 5.03
N ILE A 15 16.39 6.30 4.14
CA ILE A 15 15.28 7.21 4.50
C ILE A 15 14.13 6.41 5.11
N THR A 16 13.64 5.38 4.41
CA THR A 16 12.48 4.61 4.87
C THR A 16 12.76 3.91 6.20
N LEU A 17 13.96 3.34 6.39
CA LEU A 17 14.33 2.67 7.64
C LEU A 17 14.66 3.64 8.78
N SER A 18 15.13 4.86 8.49
CA SER A 18 15.34 5.88 9.51
C SER A 18 14.03 6.33 10.17
N ASN A 19 12.92 6.23 9.43
CA ASN A 19 11.60 6.50 9.96
C ASN A 19 11.09 5.30 10.76
N LYS A 20 11.50 5.20 12.03
CA LYS A 20 11.10 4.12 12.94
C LYS A 20 9.57 3.95 13.06
N PHE A 21 8.82 5.05 12.92
CA PHE A 21 7.37 5.01 12.98
C PHE A 21 6.76 4.21 11.81
N PHE A 22 7.41 4.20 10.64
CA PHE A 22 6.94 3.44 9.48
C PHE A 22 6.75 1.96 9.82
N LEU A 23 7.76 1.30 10.41
CA LEU A 23 7.70 -0.11 10.81
C LEU A 23 6.69 -0.38 11.93
N VAL A 24 6.52 0.58 12.85
CA VAL A 24 5.55 0.45 13.94
C VAL A 24 4.12 0.44 13.38
N TYR A 25 3.79 1.40 12.52
CA TYR A 25 2.45 1.49 11.94
C TYR A 25 2.17 0.39 10.92
N THR A 26 3.16 0.01 10.11
CA THR A 26 2.96 -1.01 9.08
C THR A 26 2.95 -2.43 9.62
N LEU A 27 3.82 -2.81 10.56
CA LEU A 27 3.96 -4.21 11.00
C LEU A 27 3.59 -4.44 12.47
N PHE A 28 4.07 -3.58 13.38
CA PHE A 28 3.89 -3.82 14.82
C PHE A 28 2.42 -3.77 15.25
N LEU A 29 1.69 -2.73 14.84
CA LEU A 29 0.25 -2.61 15.14
C LEU A 29 -0.59 -3.79 14.63
N PRO A 30 -0.50 -4.19 13.34
CA PRO A 30 -1.27 -5.33 12.87
C PRO A 30 -0.83 -6.63 13.53
N ALA A 31 0.45 -6.83 13.84
CA ALA A 31 0.94 -8.02 14.56
C ALA A 31 0.37 -8.11 15.98
N VAL A 32 0.37 -7.00 16.75
CA VAL A 32 -0.23 -6.95 18.09
C VAL A 32 -1.72 -7.21 18.02
N ASN A 33 -2.43 -6.58 17.08
CA ASN A 33 -3.86 -6.78 16.92
C ASN A 33 -4.21 -8.22 16.50
N LEU A 34 -3.41 -8.82 15.61
CA LEU A 34 -3.54 -10.22 15.19
C LEU A 34 -3.35 -11.18 16.37
N PHE A 35 -2.33 -10.95 17.20
CA PHE A 35 -2.10 -11.74 18.41
C PHE A 35 -3.28 -11.66 19.39
N LEU A 36 -3.79 -10.46 19.66
CA LEU A 36 -4.94 -10.27 20.54
C LEU A 36 -6.21 -10.92 19.99
N ALA A 37 -6.44 -10.82 18.68
CA ALA A 37 -7.60 -11.40 18.03
C ALA A 37 -7.56 -12.94 18.03
N LEU A 38 -6.39 -13.55 17.77
CA LEU A 38 -6.22 -15.00 17.83
C LEU A 38 -6.43 -15.57 19.23
N ASN A 39 -5.90 -14.89 20.26
CA ASN A 39 -6.11 -15.31 21.65
C ASN A 39 -7.59 -15.32 22.06
N ARG A 40 -8.42 -14.44 21.46
CA ARG A 40 -9.86 -14.40 21.72
C ARG A 40 -10.66 -15.45 20.96
N ARG A 41 -10.21 -15.83 19.75
CA ARG A 41 -10.98 -16.67 18.81
C ARG A 41 -10.69 -18.16 18.94
N GLY A 42 -9.55 -18.55 19.52
CA GLY A 42 -9.08 -19.94 19.55
C GLY A 42 -8.27 -20.31 18.30
N ALA A 43 -7.40 -21.32 18.41
CA ALA A 43 -6.31 -21.57 17.46
C ALA A 43 -6.67 -22.42 16.22
N VAL A 44 -7.87 -23.00 16.15
CA VAL A 44 -8.27 -23.88 15.05
C VAL A 44 -9.15 -23.11 14.08
N LEU A 45 -8.58 -22.74 12.93
CA LEU A 45 -9.27 -22.04 11.83
C LEU A 45 -9.21 -22.93 10.59
N SER A 46 -10.34 -23.06 9.88
CA SER A 46 -10.38 -23.64 8.55
C SER A 46 -9.67 -22.74 7.53
N ASN A 47 -9.26 -23.28 6.37
CA ASN A 47 -8.49 -22.51 5.38
C ASN A 47 -9.24 -21.26 4.88
N GLN A 48 -10.57 -21.34 4.67
CA GLN A 48 -11.38 -20.18 4.30
C GLN A 48 -11.42 -19.12 5.42
N GLU A 49 -11.55 -19.55 6.67
CA GLU A 49 -11.54 -18.64 7.82
C GLU A 49 -10.18 -17.96 8.00
N LYS A 50 -9.07 -18.65 7.69
CA LYS A 50 -7.73 -18.04 7.71
C LYS A 50 -7.62 -16.91 6.68
N VAL A 51 -8.11 -17.13 5.46
CA VAL A 51 -8.11 -16.10 4.41
C VAL A 51 -8.97 -14.91 4.82
N LEU A 52 -10.20 -15.16 5.29
CA LEU A 52 -11.10 -14.12 5.77
C LEU A 52 -10.49 -13.31 6.92
N PHE A 53 -9.80 -13.99 7.82
CA PHE A 53 -9.17 -13.37 8.98
C PHE A 53 -7.93 -12.56 8.62
N LEU A 54 -7.07 -13.04 7.72
CA LEU A 54 -5.80 -12.39 7.37
C LEU A 54 -5.92 -11.29 6.32
N SER A 55 -6.90 -11.38 5.41
CA SER A 55 -7.09 -10.40 4.32
C SER A 55 -7.05 -8.93 4.78
N PRO A 56 -7.77 -8.51 5.84
CA PRO A 56 -7.74 -7.12 6.27
C PRO A 56 -6.36 -6.70 6.81
N TYR A 57 -5.62 -7.59 7.48
CA TYR A 57 -4.28 -7.28 7.99
C TYR A 57 -3.27 -7.12 6.85
N ILE A 58 -3.32 -7.99 5.84
CA ILE A 58 -2.42 -7.91 4.69
C ILE A 58 -2.74 -6.67 3.86
N SER A 59 -4.02 -6.40 3.62
CA SER A 59 -4.48 -5.19 2.92
C SER A 59 -4.04 -3.92 3.63
N TYR A 60 -4.09 -3.91 4.95
CA TYR A 60 -3.59 -2.81 5.78
C TYR A 60 -2.09 -2.56 5.59
N ILE A 61 -1.26 -3.62 5.64
CA ILE A 61 0.19 -3.50 5.41
C ILE A 61 0.46 -2.88 4.04
N ILE A 62 -0.16 -3.41 2.98
CA ILE A 62 0.02 -2.95 1.61
C ILE A 62 -0.35 -1.47 1.47
N VAL A 63 -1.55 -1.11 1.93
CA VAL A 63 -2.08 0.26 1.80
C VAL A 63 -1.18 1.25 2.54
N ILE A 64 -0.81 0.99 3.79
CA ILE A 64 0.02 1.91 4.58
C ILE A 64 1.42 2.03 4.02
N ALA A 65 2.03 0.90 3.64
CA ALA A 65 3.36 0.91 3.08
C ALA A 65 3.41 1.78 1.82
N MET A 66 2.39 1.71 0.98
CA MET A 66 2.30 2.53 -0.23
C MET A 66 1.87 3.98 0.04
N LEU A 67 0.99 4.20 1.01
CA LEU A 67 0.50 5.54 1.34
C LEU A 67 1.61 6.38 1.99
N PHE A 68 2.25 5.87 3.03
CA PHE A 68 3.29 6.60 3.76
C PHE A 68 4.69 6.37 3.19
N GLY A 69 5.03 5.12 2.86
CA GLY A 69 6.37 4.76 2.40
C GLY A 69 6.63 5.21 0.96
N TRP A 70 5.64 5.08 0.07
CA TRP A 70 5.78 5.55 -1.30
C TRP A 70 5.30 7.00 -1.50
N ALA A 71 4.00 7.28 -1.42
CA ALA A 71 3.48 8.61 -1.73
C ALA A 71 3.96 9.69 -0.73
N GLY A 72 3.92 9.39 0.57
CA GLY A 72 4.42 10.24 1.64
C GLY A 72 5.89 10.64 1.47
N ASN A 73 6.75 9.67 1.18
CA ASN A 73 8.18 9.92 0.98
C ASN A 73 8.45 10.81 -0.25
N ILE A 74 7.80 10.57 -1.39
CA ILE A 74 7.98 11.43 -2.58
C ILE A 74 7.56 12.88 -2.30
N ILE A 75 6.45 13.08 -1.59
CA ILE A 75 5.96 14.43 -1.29
C ILE A 75 6.91 15.12 -0.30
N SER A 76 7.42 14.41 0.71
CA SER A 76 8.43 14.94 1.62
C SER A 76 9.72 15.32 0.89
N LEU A 77 10.19 14.50 -0.05
CA LEU A 77 11.34 14.82 -0.90
C LEU A 77 11.08 16.04 -1.79
N ARG A 78 9.85 16.21 -2.28
CA ARG A 78 9.45 17.36 -3.09
C ARG A 78 9.47 18.66 -2.29
N GLU A 79 8.96 18.64 -1.06
CA GLU A 79 8.90 19.83 -0.20
C GLU A 79 10.26 20.28 0.30
N ASN A 80 11.14 19.32 0.61
CA ASN A 80 12.51 19.59 1.01
C ASN A 80 13.44 19.88 -0.17
N ASN A 81 12.90 20.05 -1.39
CA ASN A 81 13.63 20.29 -2.64
C ASN A 81 14.62 19.20 -3.08
N TYR A 82 14.73 18.10 -2.31
CA TYR A 82 15.51 16.93 -2.66
C TYR A 82 15.06 16.26 -3.96
N LEU A 83 13.75 16.23 -4.24
CA LEU A 83 13.24 15.63 -5.48
C LEU A 83 13.80 16.34 -6.71
N LYS A 84 13.98 17.67 -6.66
CA LYS A 84 14.59 18.48 -7.72
C LYS A 84 16.06 18.15 -7.91
N VAL A 85 16.81 18.14 -6.81
CA VAL A 85 18.25 17.81 -6.80
C VAL A 85 18.50 16.40 -7.32
N PHE A 86 17.73 15.41 -6.88
CA PHE A 86 17.90 14.04 -7.35
C PHE A 86 17.41 13.87 -8.79
N SER A 87 16.38 14.61 -9.22
CA SER A 87 15.90 14.52 -10.61
C SER A 87 16.93 15.10 -11.58
N SER A 88 17.64 16.18 -11.21
CA SER A 88 18.71 16.73 -12.04
C SER A 88 19.92 15.80 -12.10
N LEU A 89 20.30 15.16 -10.99
CA LEU A 89 21.42 14.21 -10.94
C LEU A 89 21.15 12.88 -11.68
N SER A 90 19.90 12.40 -11.62
CA SER A 90 19.46 11.15 -12.28
C SER A 90 19.03 11.35 -13.73
N GLY A 91 18.71 12.59 -14.13
CA GLY A 91 18.22 12.95 -15.45
C GLY A 91 16.72 12.77 -15.64
N SER A 92 16.01 12.11 -14.71
CA SER A 92 14.56 11.96 -14.76
C SER A 92 13.95 11.62 -13.40
N LYS A 93 12.83 12.27 -13.06
CA LYS A 93 12.04 12.01 -11.85
C LYS A 93 11.53 10.56 -11.76
N PHE A 94 11.32 9.89 -12.89
CA PHE A 94 10.80 8.53 -12.93
C PHE A 94 11.76 7.50 -12.31
N TYR A 95 13.08 7.75 -12.35
CA TYR A 95 14.03 6.90 -11.65
C TYR A 95 13.83 6.93 -10.14
N ILE A 96 13.54 8.11 -9.58
CA ILE A 96 13.28 8.25 -8.15
C ILE A 96 11.97 7.54 -7.78
N PHE A 97 10.93 7.71 -8.60
CA PHE A 97 9.64 7.04 -8.37
C PHE A 97 9.79 5.52 -8.42
N ALA A 98 10.50 4.99 -9.41
CA ALA A 98 10.73 3.56 -9.57
C ALA A 98 11.58 2.98 -8.43
N VAL A 99 12.67 3.66 -8.05
CA VAL A 99 13.53 3.21 -6.94
C VAL A 99 12.77 3.26 -5.61
N ASN A 100 12.00 4.31 -5.36
CA ASN A 100 11.18 4.39 -4.16
C ASN A 100 10.08 3.31 -4.14
N LEU A 101 9.43 3.04 -5.27
CA LEU A 101 8.47 1.94 -5.41
C LEU A 101 9.14 0.60 -5.10
N LEU A 102 10.32 0.34 -5.66
CA LEU A 102 11.05 -0.91 -5.44
C LEU A 102 11.44 -1.13 -3.97
N VAL A 103 11.93 -0.09 -3.29
CA VAL A 103 12.27 -0.16 -1.85
C VAL A 103 11.02 -0.51 -1.04
N ASN A 104 9.91 0.20 -1.26
CA ASN A 104 8.68 -0.04 -0.51
C ASN A 104 8.04 -1.38 -0.85
N PHE A 105 8.11 -1.82 -2.10
CA PHE A 105 7.67 -3.15 -2.53
C PHE A 105 8.41 -4.26 -1.78
N LEU A 106 9.75 -4.20 -1.73
CA LEU A 106 10.57 -5.20 -1.03
C LEU A 106 10.28 -5.19 0.48
N LEU A 107 10.16 -4.01 1.09
CA LEU A 107 9.82 -3.90 2.51
C LEU A 107 8.41 -4.43 2.81
N THR A 108 7.43 -4.16 1.93
CA THR A 108 6.06 -4.66 2.08
C THR A 108 6.03 -6.19 1.99
N ILE A 109 6.73 -6.78 1.03
CA ILE A 109 6.88 -8.25 0.95
C ILE A 109 7.47 -8.81 2.23
N VAL A 110 8.56 -8.23 2.73
CA VAL A 110 9.19 -8.71 3.96
C VAL A 110 8.22 -8.62 5.14
N GLN A 111 7.49 -7.50 5.29
CA GLN A 111 6.52 -7.30 6.37
C GLN A 111 5.34 -8.28 6.29
N VAL A 112 4.79 -8.49 5.10
CA VAL A 112 3.72 -9.48 4.87
C VAL A 112 4.20 -10.87 5.26
N ASN A 113 5.38 -11.30 4.80
CA ASN A 113 5.91 -12.61 5.15
C ASN A 113 6.22 -12.75 6.65
N ILE A 114 6.70 -11.70 7.32
CA ILE A 114 6.86 -11.72 8.79
C ILE A 114 5.51 -11.93 9.48
N LEU A 115 4.46 -11.22 9.06
CA LEU A 115 3.12 -11.37 9.65
C LEU A 115 2.57 -12.79 9.44
N LEU A 116 2.75 -13.36 8.24
CA LEU A 116 2.32 -14.72 7.93
C LEU A 116 3.05 -15.76 8.79
N ILE A 117 4.37 -15.63 8.92
CA ILE A 117 5.18 -16.51 9.80
C ILE A 117 4.70 -16.41 11.25
N LEU A 118 4.42 -15.19 11.75
CA LEU A 118 3.88 -15.00 13.09
C LEU A 118 2.51 -15.67 13.26
N PHE A 119 1.63 -15.51 12.27
CA PHE A 119 0.31 -16.15 12.27
C PHE A 119 0.41 -17.68 12.31
N GLU A 120 1.25 -18.27 11.47
CA GLU A 120 1.47 -19.73 11.43
C GLU A 120 2.06 -20.25 12.74
N PHE A 121 3.01 -19.52 13.31
CA PHE A 121 3.60 -19.88 14.60
C PHE A 121 2.57 -19.87 15.73
N ILE A 122 1.70 -18.86 15.78
CA ILE A 122 0.63 -18.76 16.81
C ILE A 122 -0.45 -19.82 16.58
N SER A 123 -0.88 -20.01 15.34
CA SER A 123 -1.94 -20.97 14.97
C SER A 123 -1.48 -22.42 14.94
N LYS A 124 -0.16 -22.68 15.04
CA LYS A 124 0.45 -24.01 14.91
C LYS A 124 0.03 -24.71 13.61
N SER A 125 -0.11 -23.96 12.53
CA SER A 125 -0.48 -24.48 11.21
C SER A 125 0.51 -23.97 10.17
N VAL A 126 0.87 -24.81 9.20
CA VAL A 126 1.74 -24.43 8.07
C VAL A 126 0.97 -24.64 6.78
N ASP A 127 0.73 -23.56 6.04
CA ASP A 127 -0.05 -23.55 4.81
C ASP A 127 0.67 -22.75 3.72
N LEU A 128 1.34 -23.48 2.83
CA LEU A 128 2.09 -22.88 1.73
C LEU A 128 1.17 -22.17 0.71
N GLU A 129 -0.06 -22.63 0.53
CA GLU A 129 -1.01 -21.99 -0.40
C GLU A 129 -1.35 -20.58 0.07
N LEU A 130 -1.50 -20.41 1.38
CA LEU A 130 -1.77 -19.14 2.02
C LEU A 130 -0.60 -18.15 1.83
N PHE A 131 0.65 -18.62 1.90
CA PHE A 131 1.82 -17.80 1.57
C PHE A 131 1.81 -17.31 0.13
N ILE A 132 1.55 -18.21 -0.82
CA ILE A 132 1.52 -17.85 -2.25
C ILE A 132 0.40 -16.85 -2.50
N LEU A 133 -0.79 -17.11 -1.97
CA LEU A 133 -1.97 -16.25 -2.08
C LEU A 133 -1.68 -14.81 -1.67
N PHE A 134 -1.16 -14.61 -0.46
CA PHE A 134 -0.94 -13.27 0.08
C PHE A 134 0.28 -12.57 -0.53
N ASN A 135 1.29 -13.30 -1.02
CA ASN A 135 2.36 -12.69 -1.81
C ASN A 135 1.85 -12.23 -3.20
N VAL A 136 0.98 -13.00 -3.86
CA VAL A 136 0.30 -12.57 -5.10
C VAL A 136 -0.54 -11.33 -4.84
N LEU A 137 -1.33 -11.32 -3.77
CA LEU A 137 -2.10 -10.14 -3.35
C LEU A 137 -1.20 -8.93 -3.11
N THR A 138 -0.03 -9.13 -2.50
CA THR A 138 0.94 -8.06 -2.24
C THR A 138 1.45 -7.44 -3.53
N VAL A 139 1.81 -8.25 -4.52
CA VAL A 139 2.27 -7.77 -5.83
C VAL A 139 1.18 -6.96 -6.52
N LEU A 140 -0.04 -7.49 -6.58
CA LEU A 140 -1.17 -6.82 -7.22
C LEU A 140 -1.56 -5.54 -6.47
N GLY A 141 -1.69 -5.61 -5.15
CA GLY A 141 -2.09 -4.50 -4.30
C GLY A 141 -1.08 -3.35 -4.32
N VAL A 142 0.23 -3.63 -4.31
CA VAL A 142 1.26 -2.60 -4.48
C VAL A 142 1.12 -1.90 -5.82
N GLY A 143 0.85 -2.64 -6.90
CA GLY A 143 0.59 -2.06 -8.22
C GLY A 143 -0.62 -1.13 -8.22
N ILE A 144 -1.75 -1.57 -7.67
CA ILE A 144 -2.98 -0.76 -7.59
C ILE A 144 -2.75 0.49 -6.74
N CYS A 145 -2.17 0.36 -5.55
CA CYS A 145 -1.86 1.49 -4.67
C CYS A 145 -0.88 2.48 -5.29
N PHE A 146 0.13 2.01 -6.03
CA PHE A 146 1.07 2.89 -6.72
C PHE A 146 0.34 3.85 -7.68
N PHE A 147 -0.59 3.32 -8.48
CA PHE A 147 -1.37 4.16 -9.38
C PHE A 147 -2.38 5.02 -8.61
N ALA A 148 -3.08 4.47 -7.63
CA ALA A 148 -4.10 5.19 -6.89
C ALA A 148 -3.54 6.39 -6.12
N PHE A 149 -2.47 6.17 -5.34
CA PHE A 149 -1.89 7.22 -4.49
C PHE A 149 -1.03 8.23 -5.27
N SER A 150 -0.80 8.00 -6.56
CA SER A 150 -0.13 9.01 -7.42
C SER A 150 -0.91 10.31 -7.54
N VAL A 151 -2.23 10.30 -7.28
CA VAL A 151 -3.05 11.51 -7.23
C VAL A 151 -2.52 12.50 -6.19
N PHE A 152 -2.00 12.02 -5.05
CA PHE A 152 -1.43 12.90 -4.03
C PHE A 152 -0.20 13.67 -4.55
N LEU A 153 0.50 13.14 -5.55
CA LEU A 153 1.62 13.84 -6.19
C LEU A 153 1.17 15.04 -7.03
N LYS A 154 -0.09 15.07 -7.48
CA LYS A 154 -0.66 16.23 -8.17
C LYS A 154 -1.11 17.30 -7.17
N LEU A 155 -1.56 16.89 -5.99
CA LEU A 155 -2.04 17.81 -4.97
C LEU A 155 -0.88 18.64 -4.38
N SER A 156 -1.11 19.93 -4.18
CA SER A 156 -0.19 20.88 -3.56
C SER A 156 -0.29 20.82 -2.03
N LEU A 157 -0.18 19.62 -1.47
CA LEU A 157 -0.19 19.41 -0.02
C LEU A 157 1.20 19.67 0.57
N ASN A 158 1.22 20.12 1.83
CA ASN A 158 2.39 20.22 2.71
C ASN A 158 2.52 18.89 3.48
N THR A 159 3.69 18.54 4.02
CA THR A 159 3.96 17.24 4.65
C THR A 159 3.03 17.00 5.83
N VAL A 160 2.72 18.06 6.60
CA VAL A 160 1.79 18.00 7.74
C VAL A 160 0.35 17.78 7.28
N THR A 161 -0.12 18.53 6.28
CA THR A 161 -1.48 18.36 5.75
C THR A 161 -1.63 17.03 5.03
N LEU A 162 -0.57 16.54 4.39
CA LEU A 162 -0.53 15.22 3.82
C LEU A 162 -0.66 14.16 4.91
N GLN A 163 0.14 14.20 5.98
CA GLN A 163 0.00 13.24 7.08
C GLN A 163 -1.42 13.22 7.66
N ALA A 164 -2.04 14.40 7.84
CA ALA A 164 -3.43 14.49 8.28
C ALA A 164 -4.39 13.84 7.27
N VAL A 165 -4.31 14.21 5.99
CA VAL A 165 -5.16 13.65 4.91
C VAL A 165 -4.97 12.14 4.78
N LEU A 166 -3.73 11.64 4.83
CA LEU A 166 -3.40 10.22 4.73
C LEU A 166 -3.95 9.44 5.93
N THR A 167 -3.84 9.99 7.14
CA THR A 167 -4.34 9.35 8.37
C THR A 167 -5.87 9.35 8.39
N SER A 168 -6.51 10.46 8.02
CA SER A 168 -7.97 10.55 7.89
C SER A 168 -8.51 9.59 6.82
N TYR A 169 -7.83 9.51 5.67
CA TYR A 169 -8.17 8.57 4.61
C TYR A 169 -8.16 7.12 5.12
N LEU A 170 -7.11 6.75 5.85
CA LEU A 170 -6.98 5.41 6.40
C LEU A 170 -8.04 5.09 7.45
N LEU A 171 -8.34 6.03 8.34
CA LEU A 171 -9.34 5.84 9.39
C LEU A 171 -10.74 5.66 8.79
N LEU A 172 -11.10 6.49 7.80
CA LEU A 172 -12.36 6.35 7.06
C LEU A 172 -12.40 5.04 6.26
N SER A 173 -11.28 4.62 5.69
CA SER A 173 -11.19 3.37 4.92
C SER A 173 -11.39 2.15 5.81
N LEU A 174 -10.85 2.18 7.04
CA LEU A 174 -11.04 1.12 8.04
C LEU A 174 -12.47 1.07 8.58
N LEU A 175 -13.08 2.22 8.88
CA LEU A 175 -14.47 2.27 9.37
C LEU A 175 -15.49 1.80 8.34
N SER A 176 -15.15 1.90 7.05
CA SER A 176 -16.06 1.54 5.96
C SER A 176 -15.85 0.12 5.43
N LEU A 177 -14.97 -0.68 6.05
CA LEU A 177 -14.72 -2.08 5.63
C LEU A 177 -15.97 -2.98 5.67
N GLU A 178 -16.87 -2.75 6.62
CA GLU A 178 -18.10 -3.52 6.77
C GLU A 178 -19.22 -3.03 5.84
N TYR A 179 -18.98 -1.94 5.10
CA TYR A 179 -19.95 -1.35 4.19
C TYR A 179 -19.70 -1.80 2.75
N ALA A 180 -20.52 -2.71 2.24
CA ALA A 180 -20.54 -3.10 0.84
C ALA A 180 -21.92 -2.75 0.23
N PRO A 181 -21.99 -1.83 -0.75
CA PRO A 181 -23.24 -1.53 -1.43
C PRO A 181 -23.70 -2.72 -2.29
N ASP A 182 -24.98 -3.10 -2.21
CA ASP A 182 -25.54 -4.22 -3.01
C ASP A 182 -25.52 -3.95 -4.52
N ASN A 183 -25.52 -2.67 -4.93
CA ASN A 183 -25.51 -2.28 -6.33
C ASN A 183 -24.07 -2.26 -6.87
N ALA A 184 -23.81 -3.03 -7.94
CA ALA A 184 -22.50 -3.17 -8.59
C ALA A 184 -21.85 -1.83 -8.99
N VAL A 185 -22.63 -0.82 -9.39
CA VAL A 185 -22.10 0.51 -9.75
C VAL A 185 -21.66 1.27 -8.49
N LEU A 186 -22.46 1.23 -7.43
CA LEU A 186 -22.15 1.86 -6.16
C LEU A 186 -20.97 1.16 -5.47
N SER A 187 -20.90 -0.16 -5.52
CA SER A 187 -19.74 -0.96 -5.09
C SER A 187 -18.49 -0.55 -5.86
N GLY A 188 -18.56 -0.48 -7.20
CA GLY A 188 -17.42 0.00 -8.01
C GLY A 188 -16.94 1.40 -7.62
N LEU A 189 -17.86 2.35 -7.41
CA LEU A 189 -17.51 3.70 -6.94
C LEU A 189 -16.91 3.68 -5.52
N PHE A 190 -17.44 2.85 -4.64
CA PHE A 190 -16.94 2.68 -3.29
C PHE A 190 -15.50 2.14 -3.29
N HIS A 191 -15.21 1.09 -4.04
CA HIS A 191 -13.84 0.54 -4.18
C HIS A 191 -12.90 1.50 -4.91
N PHE A 192 -13.42 2.34 -5.81
CA PHE A 192 -12.63 3.40 -6.42
C PHE A 192 -12.16 4.41 -5.37
N MET A 193 -13.03 4.83 -4.45
CA MET A 193 -12.68 5.76 -3.38
C MET A 193 -11.85 5.10 -2.27
N ASN A 194 -12.18 3.85 -1.93
CA ASN A 194 -11.58 3.09 -0.84
C ASN A 194 -10.69 1.96 -1.40
N VAL A 195 -9.41 2.28 -1.62
CA VAL A 195 -8.40 1.34 -2.11
C VAL A 195 -8.15 0.21 -1.12
N PHE A 196 -8.36 0.44 0.19
CA PHE A 196 -8.27 -0.61 1.20
C PHE A 196 -9.34 -1.67 0.97
N SER A 197 -10.60 -1.26 0.85
CA SER A 197 -11.72 -2.17 0.57
C SER A 197 -11.49 -2.94 -0.73
N LEU A 198 -11.02 -2.26 -1.79
CA LEU A 198 -10.66 -2.89 -3.06
C LEU A 198 -9.62 -4.01 -2.88
N ILE A 199 -8.52 -3.75 -2.16
CA ILE A 199 -7.46 -4.77 -1.95
C ILE A 199 -7.97 -5.91 -1.06
N ASN A 200 -8.74 -5.59 -0.03
CA ASN A 200 -9.32 -6.59 0.87
C ASN A 200 -10.26 -7.54 0.12
N GLU A 201 -11.13 -7.02 -0.72
CA GLU A 201 -12.04 -7.84 -1.54
C GLU A 201 -11.30 -8.64 -2.61
N ILE A 202 -10.26 -8.08 -3.23
CA ILE A 202 -9.38 -8.86 -4.12
C ILE A 202 -8.76 -10.02 -3.33
N GLY A 203 -8.29 -9.80 -2.11
CA GLY A 203 -7.74 -10.85 -1.24
C GLY A 203 -8.74 -11.96 -0.93
N LEU A 204 -9.98 -11.60 -0.63
CA LEU A 204 -11.06 -12.57 -0.39
C LEU A 204 -11.44 -13.33 -1.67
N MET A 205 -11.50 -12.66 -2.82
CA MET A 205 -11.85 -13.27 -4.10
C MET A 205 -10.76 -14.18 -4.67
N ILE A 206 -9.48 -13.93 -4.39
CA ILE A 206 -8.43 -14.90 -4.77
C ILE A 206 -8.61 -16.19 -3.93
N GLY A 207 -9.17 -16.09 -2.72
CA GLY A 207 -9.49 -17.22 -1.85
C GLY A 207 -10.70 -18.05 -2.29
N ASP A 208 -11.78 -17.42 -2.76
CA ASP A 208 -12.99 -18.10 -3.23
C ASP A 208 -13.14 -17.97 -4.77
N LYS A 209 -13.06 -19.11 -5.48
CA LYS A 209 -13.08 -19.22 -6.95
C LYS A 209 -14.08 -18.27 -7.65
N LEU A 210 -13.55 -17.15 -8.18
CA LEU A 210 -13.99 -16.32 -9.29
C LEU A 210 -15.45 -16.47 -9.77
N ALA A 211 -16.40 -15.77 -9.14
CA ALA A 211 -17.66 -15.40 -9.77
C ALA A 211 -18.08 -13.98 -9.31
N GLY A 212 -18.23 -13.04 -10.25
CA GLY A 212 -18.76 -11.68 -9.97
C GLY A 212 -17.73 -10.53 -9.98
N THR A 213 -16.70 -10.59 -10.83
CA THR A 213 -15.48 -9.76 -10.73
C THR A 213 -15.51 -8.40 -11.43
N PHE A 214 -16.59 -8.01 -12.10
CA PHE A 214 -16.61 -6.77 -12.90
C PHE A 214 -16.45 -5.50 -12.06
N SER A 215 -17.03 -5.47 -10.85
CA SER A 215 -16.97 -4.31 -9.94
C SER A 215 -15.57 -3.99 -9.42
N LEU A 216 -14.63 -4.95 -9.46
CA LEU A 216 -13.25 -4.77 -8.98
C LEU A 216 -12.26 -4.39 -10.09
N TYR A 217 -12.46 -4.91 -11.31
CA TYR A 217 -11.56 -4.60 -12.43
C TYR A 217 -11.69 -3.16 -12.92
N VAL A 218 -12.91 -2.62 -12.94
CA VAL A 218 -13.16 -1.25 -13.41
C VAL A 218 -12.40 -0.22 -12.57
N PRO A 219 -12.50 -0.20 -11.22
CA PRO A 219 -11.71 0.69 -10.38
C PRO A 219 -10.20 0.57 -10.60
N ALA A 220 -9.68 -0.65 -10.73
CA ALA A 220 -8.25 -0.88 -10.95
C ALA A 220 -7.77 -0.28 -12.30
N LEU A 221 -8.54 -0.46 -13.37
CA LEU A 221 -8.24 0.11 -14.69
C LEU A 221 -8.33 1.64 -14.70
N VAL A 222 -9.35 2.19 -14.04
CA VAL A 222 -9.48 3.65 -13.89
C VAL A 222 -8.29 4.19 -13.13
N TRP A 223 -7.88 3.54 -12.03
CA TRP A 223 -6.70 3.94 -11.28
C TRP A 223 -5.42 3.88 -12.11
N PHE A 224 -5.23 2.85 -12.93
CA PHE A 224 -4.10 2.77 -13.85
C PHE A 224 -4.03 3.98 -14.81
N MET A 225 -5.17 4.37 -15.40
CA MET A 225 -5.24 5.53 -16.30
C MET A 225 -5.00 6.86 -15.58
N VAL A 226 -5.74 7.12 -14.50
CA VAL A 226 -5.63 8.33 -13.69
C VAL A 226 -4.22 8.46 -13.12
N GLY A 227 -3.67 7.35 -12.62
CA GLY A 227 -2.39 7.35 -11.97
C GLY A 227 -1.23 7.59 -12.93
N SER A 228 -1.28 6.97 -14.11
CA SER A 228 -0.31 7.24 -15.18
C SER A 228 -0.30 8.71 -15.59
N TYR A 229 -1.49 9.33 -15.69
CA TYR A 229 -1.60 10.75 -15.95
C TYR A 229 -1.00 11.62 -14.84
N CYS A 230 -1.32 11.33 -13.58
CA CYS A 230 -0.78 12.05 -12.42
C CYS A 230 0.75 11.94 -12.31
N LEU A 231 1.32 10.77 -12.57
CA LEU A 231 2.77 10.57 -12.60
C LEU A 231 3.44 11.42 -13.68
N LYS A 232 2.84 11.49 -14.87
CA LYS A 232 3.35 12.32 -15.98
C LYS A 232 3.33 13.81 -15.62
N VAL A 233 2.21 14.31 -15.12
CA VAL A 233 1.99 15.75 -14.82
C VAL A 233 2.61 16.20 -13.50
N SER A 234 2.99 15.28 -12.61
CA SER A 234 3.60 15.60 -11.32
C SER A 234 4.79 16.57 -11.45
N SER A 235 4.75 17.68 -10.72
CA SER A 235 5.87 18.61 -10.70
C SER A 235 6.86 18.25 -9.59
N VAL A 236 8.13 18.40 -9.94
CA VAL A 236 9.28 18.14 -9.08
C VAL A 236 9.51 19.27 -8.07
N PHE A 237 8.93 20.44 -8.33
CA PHE A 237 9.04 21.63 -7.48
C PHE A 237 8.08 21.56 -6.30
N SER A 238 8.58 22.00 -5.15
CA SER A 238 7.77 22.31 -3.98
C SER A 238 6.65 23.29 -4.35
N PRO A 239 5.44 23.17 -3.77
CA PRO A 239 4.37 24.15 -3.98
C PRO A 239 4.81 25.59 -3.68
N LYS A 240 5.77 25.78 -2.76
CA LYS A 240 6.31 27.08 -2.37
C LYS A 240 7.15 27.77 -3.45
N ASP A 241 7.72 26.99 -4.37
CA ASP A 241 8.68 27.46 -5.39
C ASP A 241 8.04 27.55 -6.79
N ARG A 242 6.70 27.39 -6.89
CA ARG A 242 5.94 27.45 -8.15
C ARG A 242 5.38 28.83 -8.47
N ASN A 243 5.47 29.76 -7.53
CA ASN A 243 5.10 31.17 -7.66
C ASN A 243 6.36 32.03 -7.57
#